data_AF-A0A420VPJ5-F1
#
_entry.id   AF-A0A420VPJ5-F1
#
_cell.length_a   1.000
_cell.length_b   1.000
_cell.length_c   1.000
_cell.angle_alpha   90.00
_cell.angle_beta   90.00
_cell.angle_gamma   90.00
#
_symmetry.space_group_name_H-M   'P 1'
#
loop_
_entity.id
_entity.type
_entity.pdbx_description
1 polymer ?
#
loop_
_entity_poly.entity_id
_entity_poly.type
_entity_poly.pdbx_seq_one_letter_code
_entity_poly.pdbx_strand_id
1 'polypeptide(L)'
;MLIFDSMIKEAIKKYVVLICLTTSVIFIIIAAISYPGSSLLDKNSIGFGWSKNFISNLFEAKAVNGSENPGRIWGSIGMAFN
;
A
#
# COMPACT_ATOMS: atom_id res chain seq x y z
N MET A 1 1.79 35.17 -15.25
CA MET A 1 2.69 34.08 -14.82
C MET A 1 2.70 33.91 -13.29
N LEU A 2 2.89 34.97 -12.49
CA LEU A 2 2.92 34.88 -11.00
C LEU A 2 1.58 34.47 -10.34
N ILE A 3 0.45 34.99 -10.82
CA ILE A 3 -0.88 34.68 -10.26
C ILE A 3 -1.25 33.20 -10.47
N PHE A 4 -0.92 32.66 -11.65
CA PHE A 4 -1.20 31.27 -11.98
C PHE A 4 -0.42 30.29 -11.09
N ASP A 5 0.86 30.58 -10.84
CA ASP A 5 1.70 29.77 -9.93
C ASP A 5 1.19 29.83 -8.47
N SER A 6 0.69 30.98 -8.03
CA SER A 6 0.02 31.13 -6.73
C SER A 6 -1.25 30.28 -6.63
N MET A 7 -2.09 30.26 -7.67
CA MET A 7 -3.33 29.47 -7.67
C MET A 7 -3.07 27.97 -7.61
N ILE A 8 -2.04 27.49 -8.31
CA ILE A 8 -1.64 26.08 -8.31
C ILE A 8 -1.14 25.66 -6.91
N LYS A 9 -0.33 26.50 -6.25
CA LYS A 9 0.17 26.23 -4.89
C LYS A 9 -0.96 26.11 -3.87
N GLU A 10 -1.97 26.99 -3.94
CA GLU A 10 -3.14 26.92 -3.06
C GLU A 10 -4.00 25.67 -3.32
N ALA A 11 -4.16 25.28 -4.58
CA ALA A 11 -4.84 24.02 -4.93
C ALA A 11 -4.09 22.79 -4.39
N ILE A 12 -2.76 22.73 -4.53
CA ILE A 12 -1.94 21.64 -3.99
C ILE A 12 -2.05 21.58 -2.47
N LYS A 13 -1.91 22.71 -1.77
CA LYS A 13 -2.09 22.77 -0.31
C LYS A 13 -3.45 22.23 0.13
N LYS A 14 -4.51 22.60 -0.58
CA LYS A 14 -5.87 22.15 -0.27
C LYS A 14 -6.04 20.63 -0.36
N TYR A 15 -5.34 19.97 -1.28
CA TYR A 15 -5.50 18.54 -1.56
C TYR A 15 -4.30 17.67 -1.17
N VAL A 16 -3.24 18.24 -0.57
CA VAL A 16 -1.99 17.52 -0.28
C VAL A 16 -2.24 16.24 0.53
N VAL A 17 -3.11 16.30 1.55
CA VAL A 17 -3.47 15.16 2.39
C VAL A 17 -4.18 14.07 1.58
N LEU A 18 -5.11 14.47 0.71
CA LEU A 18 -5.86 13.53 -0.13
C LEU A 18 -4.94 12.85 -1.16
N ILE A 19 -4.00 13.60 -1.73
CA ILE A 19 -3.00 13.08 -2.66
C ILE A 19 -2.11 12.06 -1.95
N CYS A 20 -1.57 12.41 -0.77
CA CYS A 20 -0.77 11.49 0.04
C CYS A 20 -1.54 10.20 0.39
N LEU A 21 -2.77 10.33 0.89
CA LEU A 21 -3.60 9.17 1.22
C LEU A 21 -3.86 8.28 0.00
N THR A 22 -4.20 8.88 -1.14
CA THR A 22 -4.48 8.15 -2.37
C THR A 22 -3.24 7.39 -2.84
N THR A 23 -2.08 8.05 -2.81
CA THR A 23 -0.79 7.43 -3.15
C THR A 23 -0.45 6.28 -2.19
N SER A 24 -0.64 6.45 -0.88
CA SER A 24 -0.48 5.38 0.11
C SER A 24 -1.35 4.17 -0.17
N VAL A 25 -2.64 4.39 -0.46
CA VAL A 25 -3.58 3.30 -0.79
C VAL A 25 -3.16 2.56 -2.05
N ILE A 26 -2.70 3.26 -3.09
CA ILE A 26 -2.19 2.64 -4.33
C ILE A 26 -1.03 1.70 -4.02
N PHE A 27 -0.07 2.12 -3.19
CA PHE A 27 1.05 1.28 -2.80
C PHE A 27 0.63 0.06 -1.97
N ILE A 28 -0.35 0.18 -1.08
CA ILE A 28 -0.92 -0.96 -0.35
C ILE A 28 -1.60 -1.95 -1.31
N ILE A 29 -2.30 -1.46 -2.34
CA ILE A 29 -2.90 -2.33 -3.37
C ILE A 29 -1.82 -3.08 -4.14
N ILE A 30 -0.74 -2.41 -4.55
CA ILE A 30 0.40 -3.05 -5.23
C ILE A 30 1.05 -4.10 -4.34
N ALA A 31 1.22 -3.81 -3.04
CA ALA A 31 1.71 -4.77 -2.06
C ALA A 31 0.83 -6.02 -1.98
N ALA A 32 -0.49 -5.84 -1.95
CA ALA A 32 -1.47 -6.95 -1.90
C ALA A 32 -1.49 -7.78 -3.19
N ILE A 33 -1.37 -7.17 -4.37
CA ILE A 33 -1.28 -7.88 -5.65
C ILE A 33 0.00 -8.71 -5.72
N SER A 34 1.10 -8.18 -5.18
CA SER A 34 2.41 -8.85 -5.17
C SER A 34 2.53 -9.91 -4.07
N TYR A 35 1.56 -10.04 -3.18
CA TYR A 35 1.63 -10.95 -2.05
C TYR A 35 1.42 -12.39 -2.53
N PRO A 36 2.37 -13.32 -2.27
CA PRO A 36 2.36 -14.66 -2.84
C PRO A 36 1.28 -15.57 -2.22
N GLY A 37 0.82 -15.24 -1.01
CA GLY A 37 -0.45 -15.72 -0.50
C GLY A 37 -0.42 -16.48 0.81
N SER A 38 -1.34 -17.43 0.90
CA SER A 38 -1.79 -18.14 2.10
C SER A 38 -2.49 -17.24 3.11
N SER A 39 -3.36 -17.84 3.90
CA SER A 39 -4.04 -17.19 5.01
C SER A 39 -4.02 -18.10 6.23
N LEU A 40 -4.32 -17.55 7.40
CA LEU A 40 -4.34 -18.33 8.63
C LEU A 40 -5.37 -19.47 8.59
N LEU A 41 -6.48 -19.25 7.88
CA LEU A 41 -7.60 -20.19 7.77
C LEU A 41 -7.48 -21.14 6.57
N ASP A 42 -6.70 -20.75 5.55
CA ASP A 42 -6.49 -21.52 4.33
C ASP A 42 -5.03 -21.41 3.89
N LYS A 43 -4.26 -22.45 4.22
CA LYS A 43 -2.82 -22.45 3.97
C LYS A 43 -2.46 -22.55 2.48
N ASN A 44 -3.39 -23.05 1.66
CA ASN A 44 -3.17 -23.29 0.24
C ASN A 44 -3.73 -22.15 -0.63
N SER A 45 -4.33 -21.11 -0.03
CA SER A 45 -4.83 -19.97 -0.80
C SER A 45 -3.70 -19.22 -1.49
N ILE A 46 -3.92 -18.78 -2.73
CA ILE A 46 -2.95 -18.00 -3.51
C ILE A 46 -3.34 -16.52 -3.40
N GLY A 47 -2.35 -15.64 -3.23
CA GLY A 47 -2.58 -14.20 -3.16
C GLY A 47 -3.10 -13.68 -1.82
N PHE A 48 -3.27 -12.36 -1.73
CA PHE A 48 -3.84 -11.69 -0.56
C PHE A 48 -5.37 -11.77 -0.56
N GLY A 49 -5.94 -12.41 0.45
CA GLY A 49 -7.37 -12.41 0.70
C GLY A 49 -7.77 -11.25 1.62
N TRP A 50 -8.48 -10.25 1.11
CA TRP A 50 -8.90 -9.07 1.88
C TRP A 50 -9.72 -9.36 3.15
N SER A 51 -10.43 -10.49 3.20
CA SER A 51 -11.18 -10.96 4.37
C SER A 51 -10.48 -12.07 5.15
N LYS A 52 -9.34 -12.59 4.66
CA LYS A 52 -8.62 -13.74 5.22
C LYS A 52 -7.22 -13.40 5.73
N ASN A 53 -6.64 -12.29 5.27
CA ASN A 53 -5.32 -11.80 5.63
C ASN A 53 -5.41 -10.46 6.36
N PHE A 54 -4.47 -10.22 7.26
CA PHE A 54 -4.32 -8.92 7.90
C PHE A 54 -3.43 -8.02 7.05
N ILE A 55 -3.72 -6.72 7.03
CA ILE A 55 -2.88 -5.73 6.34
C ILE A 55 -1.42 -5.76 6.85
N SER A 56 -1.22 -6.07 8.14
CA SER A 56 0.12 -6.27 8.71
C SER A 56 0.92 -7.38 8.01
N ASN A 57 0.27 -8.40 7.42
CA ASN A 57 0.95 -9.45 6.66
C ASN A 57 1.70 -8.91 5.45
N LEU A 58 1.28 -7.76 4.89
CA LEU A 58 1.96 -7.13 3.76
C LEU A 58 3.34 -6.59 4.14
N PHE A 59 3.63 -6.37 5.42
CA PHE A 59 4.88 -5.77 5.91
C PHE A 59 5.90 -6.81 6.40
N GLU A 60 5.49 -8.07 6.50
CA GLU A 60 6.34 -9.17 6.91
C GLU A 60 7.31 -9.58 5.82
N ALA A 61 8.50 -10.04 6.20
CA ALA A 61 9.51 -10.52 5.24
C ALA A 61 9.03 -11.74 4.44
N LYS A 62 8.23 -12.58 5.07
CA LYS A 62 7.64 -13.77 4.48
C LYS A 62 6.13 -13.71 4.56
N ALA A 63 5.47 -14.22 3.53
CA ALA A 63 4.04 -14.46 3.56
C ALA A 63 3.68 -15.62 4.50
N VAL A 64 2.39 -15.82 4.77
CA VAL A 64 1.88 -16.83 5.72
C VAL A 64 2.28 -18.26 5.33
N ASN A 65 2.46 -18.56 4.04
CA ASN A 65 2.98 -19.85 3.57
C ASN A 65 4.51 -20.01 3.69
N GLY A 66 5.23 -18.99 4.16
CA GLY A 66 6.68 -19.00 4.30
C GLY A 66 7.46 -18.61 3.04
N SER A 67 6.78 -18.27 1.94
CA SER A 67 7.43 -17.69 0.75
C SER A 67 7.88 -16.24 1.00
N GLU A 68 8.94 -15.81 0.32
CA GLU A 68 9.38 -14.41 0.35
C GLU A 68 8.25 -13.48 -0.09
N ASN A 69 8.07 -12.36 0.62
CA ASN A 69 7.02 -11.39 0.32
C ASN A 69 7.59 -10.20 -0.47
N PRO A 70 7.56 -10.22 -1.82
CA PRO A 70 7.99 -9.09 -2.63
C PRO A 70 7.07 -7.87 -2.46
N GLY A 71 5.85 -8.05 -1.93
CA GLY A 71 4.92 -6.97 -1.61
C GLY A 71 5.40 -6.05 -0.48
N ARG A 72 6.32 -6.52 0.37
CA ARG A 72 6.81 -5.78 1.55
C ARG A 72 7.33 -4.39 1.24
N ILE A 73 8.13 -4.26 0.18
CA ILE A 73 8.72 -2.96 -0.19
C ILE A 73 7.64 -1.94 -0.56
N TRP A 74 6.61 -2.37 -1.28
CA TRP A 74 5.48 -1.52 -1.66
C TRP A 74 4.66 -1.11 -0.44
N GLY A 75 4.42 -2.05 0.49
CA GLY A 75 3.74 -1.74 1.75
C GLY A 75 4.49 -0.68 2.55
N SER A 76 5.81 -0.86 2.73
CA SER A 76 6.67 0.09 3.44
C SER A 76 6.69 1.47 2.79
N ILE A 77 6.75 1.55 1.46
CA ILE A 77 6.69 2.83 0.72
C ILE A 77 5.32 3.52 0.94
N GLY A 78 4.23 2.76 0.92
CA GLY A 78 2.88 3.29 1.17
C GLY A 78 2.71 3.91 2.56
N MET A 79 3.51 3.48 3.54
CA MET A 79 3.49 3.99 4.91
C MET A 79 4.60 5.02 5.21
N ALA A 80 5.44 5.36 4.22
CA ALA A 80 6.60 6.24 4.44
C ALA A 80 6.23 7.70 4.74
N PHE A 81 4.99 8.10 4.44
CA PHE A 81 4.45 9.42 4.76
C PHE A 81 3.90 9.41 6.20
N ASN A 82 4.73 9.79 7.18
CA ASN A 82 4.36 9.87 8.60
C ASN A 82 4.79 11.22 9.18
#